data_AF-A0A2G9FVJ7-F1
#
_entry.id   AF-A0A2G9FVJ7-F1
#
_cell.length_a   1.000
_cell.length_b   1.000
_cell.length_c   1.000
_cell.angle_alpha   90.00
_cell.angle_beta   90.00
_cell.angle_gamma   90.00
#
_symmetry.space_group_name_H-M   'P 1'
#
loop_
_entity.id
_entity.type
_entity.pdbx_description
1 polymer ?
#
loop_
_entity_poly.entity_id
_entity_poly.type
_entity_poly.pdbx_seq_one_letter_code
_entity_poly.pdbx_strand_id
1 'polypeptide(L)'
;MEVEDGAQLDDKAKRMRDLLSSFYSPDPSSASSPPQNTSSRFATLDAINTTSFDADQYMNLLVQKSNLEGLLQRHVEMAAEIKNLDTDLQMLVYENYNKFISATDTIKRMKNNIGGMETNMDQLLEKIMSVQSRSDGVNTSLLQKREHIEKLHRTRNLLRKVQVLDLYIKPLTRLLCFSCYEEASCGSRQNKWRMDITKKDTLFSITSSSSLLHLTTFMTKLWEKLFINEELLQFMLLLDTYI
;
A
#
# COMPACT_ATOMS: atom_id res chain seq x y z
N MET A 1 15.50 -19.13 0.18
CA MET A 1 15.63 -19.97 1.38
C MET A 1 14.55 -19.49 2.35
N GLU A 2 13.29 -19.83 2.08
CA GLU A 2 12.11 -19.28 2.81
C GLU A 2 11.00 -20.34 2.97
N VAL A 3 11.39 -21.61 3.18
CA VAL A 3 10.42 -22.74 3.29
C VAL A 3 10.32 -23.28 4.73
N GLU A 4 11.15 -22.82 5.67
CA GLU A 4 11.21 -23.41 7.01
C GLU A 4 10.23 -22.83 8.05
N ASP A 5 9.71 -21.61 7.85
CA ASP A 5 8.90 -20.93 8.88
C ASP A 5 7.42 -21.42 8.93
N GLY A 6 6.88 -21.86 7.79
CA GLY A 6 5.51 -22.39 7.71
C GLY A 6 5.32 -23.75 8.37
N ALA A 7 6.37 -24.58 8.40
CA ALA A 7 6.32 -25.93 8.99
C ALA A 7 6.28 -25.88 10.53
N GLN A 8 6.98 -24.93 11.15
CA GLN A 8 7.04 -24.80 12.61
C GLN A 8 5.69 -24.42 13.24
N LEU A 9 4.86 -23.65 12.53
CA LEU A 9 3.55 -23.23 13.01
C LEU A 9 2.53 -24.38 13.01
N ASP A 10 2.57 -25.26 12.02
CA ASP A 10 1.68 -26.42 11.94
C ASP A 10 2.01 -27.46 13.03
N ASP A 11 3.29 -27.64 13.35
CA ASP A 11 3.71 -28.53 14.45
C ASP A 11 3.25 -28.03 15.82
N LYS A 12 3.29 -26.72 16.05
CA LYS A 12 2.76 -26.10 17.27
C LYS A 12 1.25 -26.27 17.36
N ALA A 13 0.53 -26.07 16.25
CA ALA A 13 -0.92 -26.25 16.19
C ALA A 13 -1.34 -27.71 16.39
N LYS A 14 -0.58 -28.68 15.85
CA LYS A 14 -0.79 -30.11 16.11
C LYS A 14 -0.58 -30.47 17.57
N ARG A 15 0.54 -30.02 18.18
CA ARG A 15 0.82 -30.27 19.61
C ARG A 15 -0.26 -29.68 20.53
N MET A 16 -0.77 -28.48 20.23
CA MET A 16 -1.87 -27.90 21.00
C MET A 16 -3.17 -28.69 20.84
N ARG A 17 -3.49 -29.17 19.64
CA ARG A 17 -4.67 -30.01 19.40
C ARG A 17 -4.58 -31.35 20.14
N ASP A 18 -3.43 -32.01 20.12
CA ASP A 18 -3.24 -33.28 20.83
C ASP A 18 -3.33 -33.10 22.35
N LEU A 19 -2.76 -32.00 22.87
CA LEU A 19 -2.86 -31.67 24.29
C LEU A 19 -4.32 -31.46 24.70
N LEU A 20 -5.06 -30.64 23.95
CA LEU A 20 -6.47 -30.39 24.21
C LEU A 20 -7.31 -31.66 24.05
N SER A 21 -7.02 -32.50 23.06
CA SER A 21 -7.70 -33.79 22.88
C SER A 21 -7.48 -34.69 24.10
N SER A 22 -6.28 -34.72 24.69
CA SER A 22 -6.01 -35.51 25.90
C SER A 22 -6.81 -35.03 27.12
N PHE A 23 -7.10 -33.73 27.23
CA PHE A 23 -7.85 -33.16 28.36
C PHE A 23 -9.37 -33.25 28.19
N TYR A 24 -9.87 -33.25 26.95
CA TYR A 24 -11.31 -33.21 26.65
C TYR A 24 -11.86 -34.47 25.98
N SER A 25 -11.03 -35.48 25.71
CA SER A 25 -11.55 -36.78 25.26
C SER A 25 -12.43 -37.37 26.37
N PRO A 26 -13.64 -37.84 26.06
CA PRO A 26 -14.49 -38.49 27.04
C PRO A 26 -13.76 -39.73 27.56
N ASP A 27 -13.48 -39.76 28.86
CA ASP A 27 -13.04 -40.99 29.53
C ASP A 27 -14.11 -42.07 29.27
N PRO A 28 -13.75 -43.25 28.72
CA PRO A 28 -14.70 -44.35 28.51
C PRO A 28 -15.41 -44.80 29.80
N SER A 29 -14.96 -44.33 30.96
CA SER A 29 -15.61 -44.48 32.26
C SER A 29 -16.93 -43.71 32.42
N SER A 30 -17.29 -42.83 31.47
CA SER A 30 -18.53 -42.03 31.50
C SER A 30 -19.69 -42.65 30.71
N ALA A 31 -19.46 -43.76 29.99
CA ALA A 31 -20.51 -44.52 29.30
C ALA A 31 -21.01 -45.67 30.19
N SER A 32 -22.04 -45.38 30.97
CA SER A 32 -22.68 -46.34 31.86
C SER A 32 -23.43 -47.47 31.10
N SER A 33 -23.15 -48.71 31.48
CA SER A 33 -24.09 -49.83 31.40
C SER A 33 -23.81 -50.73 32.62
N PRO A 34 -24.80 -51.02 33.49
CA PRO A 34 -24.56 -51.86 34.66
C PRO A 34 -24.80 -53.34 34.33
N PRO A 35 -23.87 -54.26 34.63
CA PRO A 35 -24.23 -55.63 34.92
C PRO A 35 -24.59 -55.72 36.41
N GLN A 36 -25.83 -56.12 36.69
CA GLN A 36 -26.22 -56.62 38.00
C GLN A 36 -25.39 -57.87 38.32
N ASN A 37 -24.64 -57.84 39.42
CA ASN A 37 -24.36 -59.07 40.15
C ASN A 37 -24.20 -58.80 41.65
N THR A 38 -25.02 -59.49 42.42
CA THR A 38 -25.11 -59.51 43.87
C THR A 38 -23.95 -60.30 44.45
N SER A 39 -22.98 -59.64 45.09
CA SER A 39 -22.24 -60.23 46.21
C SER A 39 -21.43 -59.18 46.97
N SER A 40 -21.76 -59.00 48.25
CA SER A 40 -20.95 -58.38 49.31
C SER A 40 -20.09 -57.17 48.91
N ARG A 41 -20.68 -55.97 48.84
CA ARG A 41 -19.90 -54.75 49.11
C ARG A 41 -19.54 -54.76 50.58
N PHE A 42 -18.44 -55.42 50.93
CA PHE A 42 -17.76 -55.07 52.16
C PHE A 42 -17.39 -53.59 52.02
N ALA A 43 -18.02 -52.73 52.81
CA ALA A 43 -17.59 -51.36 52.96
C ALA A 43 -16.12 -51.40 53.39
N THR A 44 -15.20 -51.19 52.46
CA THR A 44 -13.80 -50.94 52.78
C THR A 44 -13.75 -49.56 53.41
N LEU A 45 -13.00 -49.39 54.52
CA LEU A 45 -12.90 -48.11 55.24
C LEU A 45 -12.42 -46.96 54.31
N ASP A 46 -11.82 -47.27 53.17
CA ASP A 46 -11.34 -46.27 52.20
C ASP A 46 -12.45 -45.70 51.27
N ALA A 47 -13.68 -46.20 51.35
CA ALA A 47 -14.76 -45.80 50.44
C ALA A 47 -15.46 -44.47 50.80
N ILE A 48 -14.87 -43.64 51.66
CA ILE A 48 -15.47 -42.39 52.18
C ILE A 48 -15.80 -41.35 51.09
N ASN A 49 -15.09 -41.38 49.96
CA ASN A 49 -15.27 -40.43 48.84
C ASN A 49 -16.31 -40.90 47.80
N THR A 50 -17.03 -42.00 48.06
CA THR A 50 -17.99 -42.56 47.12
C THR A 50 -19.36 -41.90 47.28
N THR A 51 -20.08 -41.68 46.17
CA THR A 51 -21.45 -41.11 46.18
C THR A 51 -22.49 -41.94 46.95
N SER A 52 -22.19 -43.19 47.25
CA SER A 52 -23.02 -44.10 48.07
C SER A 52 -22.49 -44.28 49.49
N PHE A 53 -21.77 -43.31 50.04
CA PHE A 53 -21.23 -43.37 51.40
C PHE A 53 -22.36 -43.38 52.44
N ASP A 54 -22.29 -44.32 53.39
CA ASP A 54 -23.19 -44.44 54.54
C ASP A 54 -22.36 -44.28 55.82
N ALA A 55 -22.61 -43.19 56.54
CA ALA A 55 -21.88 -42.83 57.75
C ALA A 55 -22.08 -43.83 58.88
N ASP A 56 -23.30 -44.38 59.03
CA ASP A 56 -23.62 -45.30 60.12
C ASP A 56 -22.95 -46.66 59.90
N GLN A 57 -22.93 -47.16 58.66
CA GLN A 57 -22.20 -48.39 58.32
C GLN A 57 -20.69 -48.23 58.49
N TYR A 58 -20.14 -47.11 58.02
CA TYR A 58 -18.72 -46.80 58.18
C TYR A 58 -18.32 -46.72 59.66
N MET A 59 -19.13 -46.04 60.47
CA MET A 59 -18.85 -45.87 61.90
C MET A 59 -18.95 -47.18 62.67
N ASN A 60 -19.97 -48.00 62.39
CA ASN A 60 -20.11 -49.33 63.00
C ASN A 60 -18.91 -50.23 62.69
N LEU A 61 -18.43 -50.20 61.44
CA LEU A 61 -17.27 -50.98 61.02
C LEU A 61 -15.97 -50.45 61.64
N LEU A 62 -15.83 -49.13 61.77
CA LEU A 62 -14.67 -48.49 62.39
C LEU A 62 -14.57 -48.84 63.89
N VAL A 63 -15.67 -48.78 64.64
CA VAL A 63 -15.72 -49.15 66.07
C VAL A 63 -15.42 -50.63 66.28
N GLN A 64 -15.89 -51.52 65.38
CA GLN A 64 -15.60 -52.95 65.49
C GLN A 64 -14.14 -53.31 65.19
N LYS A 65 -13.45 -52.53 64.33
CA LYS A 65 -12.09 -52.84 63.86
C LYS A 65 -10.96 -52.09 64.55
N SER A 66 -11.25 -50.95 65.19
CA SER A 66 -10.23 -50.11 65.83
C SER A 66 -10.32 -50.15 67.35
N ASN A 67 -9.19 -49.94 68.03
CA ASN A 67 -9.16 -49.70 69.46
C ASN A 67 -9.41 -48.21 69.77
N LEU A 68 -9.61 -47.87 71.04
CA LEU A 68 -9.92 -46.50 71.45
C LEU A 68 -8.85 -45.48 71.00
N GLU A 69 -7.57 -45.86 71.04
CA GLU A 69 -6.46 -45.00 70.61
C GLU A 69 -6.53 -44.71 69.11
N GLY A 70 -6.77 -45.74 68.28
CA GLY A 70 -6.95 -45.59 66.84
C GLY A 70 -8.18 -44.77 66.48
N LEU A 71 -9.25 -44.88 67.27
CA LEU A 71 -10.45 -44.07 67.10
C LEU A 71 -10.18 -42.59 67.39
N LEU A 72 -9.43 -42.30 68.45
CA LEU A 72 -9.04 -40.94 68.84
C LEU A 72 -8.10 -40.31 67.81
N GLN A 73 -7.12 -41.08 67.33
CA GLN A 73 -6.23 -40.67 66.25
C GLN A 73 -7.02 -40.35 64.97
N ARG A 74 -7.97 -41.20 64.56
CA ARG A 74 -8.80 -40.94 63.38
C ARG A 74 -9.66 -39.70 63.54
N HIS A 75 -10.18 -39.42 64.74
CA HIS A 75 -10.90 -38.18 65.02
C HIS A 75 -10.01 -36.95 64.84
N VAL A 76 -8.77 -36.97 65.37
CA VAL A 76 -7.82 -35.86 65.21
C VAL A 76 -7.46 -35.63 63.75
N GLU A 77 -7.19 -36.70 63.00
CA GLU A 77 -6.91 -36.63 61.56
C GLU A 77 -8.08 -36.06 60.78
N MET A 78 -9.29 -36.53 61.04
CA MET A 78 -10.49 -36.06 60.36
C MET A 78 -10.77 -34.58 60.66
N ALA A 79 -10.56 -34.14 61.91
CA ALA A 79 -10.67 -32.73 62.28
C ALA A 79 -9.64 -31.85 61.54
N ALA A 80 -8.41 -32.34 61.37
CA ALA A 80 -7.38 -31.66 60.58
C ALA A 80 -7.74 -31.61 59.09
N GLU A 81 -8.24 -32.71 58.54
CA GLU A 81 -8.67 -32.84 57.14
C GLU A 81 -9.83 -31.89 56.82
N ILE A 82 -10.85 -31.80 57.70
CA ILE A 82 -11.95 -30.84 57.57
C ILE A 82 -11.43 -29.40 57.49
N LYS A 83 -10.49 -29.03 58.36
CA LYS A 83 -9.90 -27.68 58.38
C LYS A 83 -9.07 -27.40 57.11
N ASN A 84 -8.32 -28.40 56.64
CA ASN A 84 -7.54 -28.26 55.41
C ASN A 84 -8.45 -28.06 54.20
N LEU A 85 -9.51 -28.88 54.08
CA LEU A 85 -10.50 -28.76 53.02
C LEU A 85 -11.22 -27.41 53.02
N ASP A 86 -11.54 -26.85 54.19
CA ASP A 86 -12.11 -25.50 54.29
C ASP A 86 -11.13 -24.43 53.80
N THR A 87 -9.84 -24.57 54.15
CA THR A 87 -8.79 -23.66 53.68
C THR A 87 -8.60 -23.76 52.16
N ASP A 88 -8.61 -24.97 51.62
CA ASP A 88 -8.49 -25.21 50.18
C ASP A 88 -9.70 -24.67 49.41
N LEU A 89 -10.90 -24.83 49.96
CA LEU A 89 -12.12 -24.22 49.41
C LEU A 89 -12.00 -22.70 49.36
N GLN A 90 -11.55 -22.07 50.46
CA GLN A 90 -11.35 -20.62 50.51
C GLN A 90 -10.31 -20.17 49.49
N MET A 91 -9.17 -20.86 49.37
CA MET A 91 -8.16 -20.57 48.36
C MET A 91 -8.73 -20.66 46.94
N LEU A 92 -9.49 -21.71 46.64
CA LEU A 92 -10.10 -21.90 45.32
C LEU A 92 -11.04 -20.74 44.98
N VAL A 93 -11.87 -20.33 45.94
CA VAL A 93 -12.78 -19.20 45.79
C VAL A 93 -12.00 -17.91 45.55
N TYR A 94 -10.94 -17.65 46.31
CA TYR A 94 -10.07 -16.48 46.12
C TYR A 94 -9.42 -16.45 44.73
N GLU A 95 -8.80 -17.56 44.33
CA GLU A 95 -8.16 -17.70 43.01
C GLU A 95 -9.17 -17.48 41.88
N ASN A 96 -10.37 -18.01 42.03
CA ASN A 96 -11.43 -17.88 41.05
C ASN A 96 -11.95 -16.43 40.95
N TYR A 97 -12.21 -15.76 42.08
CA TYR A 97 -12.59 -14.35 42.09
C TYR A 97 -11.48 -13.45 41.52
N ASN A 98 -10.21 -13.72 41.86
CA ASN A 98 -9.09 -12.95 41.34
C ASN A 98 -9.00 -13.06 39.81
N LYS A 99 -9.25 -14.25 39.25
CA LYS A 99 -9.34 -14.46 37.80
C LYS A 99 -10.51 -13.69 37.18
N PHE A 100 -11.68 -13.67 37.82
CA PHE A 100 -12.82 -12.88 37.35
C PHE A 100 -12.57 -11.37 37.37
N ILE A 101 -11.94 -10.87 38.43
CA ILE A 101 -11.55 -9.46 38.54
C ILE A 101 -10.55 -9.11 37.43
N SER A 102 -9.52 -9.93 37.25
CA SER A 102 -8.51 -9.74 36.20
C SER A 102 -9.09 -9.78 34.79
N ALA A 103 -10.02 -10.71 34.54
CA ALA A 103 -10.75 -10.78 33.26
C ALA A 103 -11.59 -9.53 33.04
N THR A 104 -12.32 -9.08 34.05
CA THR A 104 -13.14 -7.87 34.01
C THR A 104 -12.31 -6.63 33.73
N ASP A 105 -11.14 -6.49 34.38
CA ASP A 105 -10.23 -5.37 34.14
C ASP A 105 -9.60 -5.41 32.75
N THR A 106 -9.33 -6.61 32.23
CA THR A 106 -8.87 -6.78 30.85
C THR A 106 -9.94 -6.31 29.86
N ILE A 107 -11.21 -6.66 30.08
CA ILE A 107 -12.34 -6.19 29.26
C ILE A 107 -12.45 -4.66 29.31
N LYS A 108 -12.30 -4.04 30.51
CA LYS A 108 -12.30 -2.57 30.64
C LYS A 108 -11.17 -1.92 29.84
N ARG A 109 -9.95 -2.47 29.93
CA ARG A 109 -8.80 -1.97 29.14
C ARG A 109 -9.06 -2.11 27.64
N MET A 110 -9.59 -3.24 27.20
CA MET A 110 -9.95 -3.45 25.79
C MET A 110 -10.97 -2.41 25.32
N LYS A 111 -12.03 -2.16 26.10
CA LYS A 111 -13.03 -1.13 25.79
C LYS A 111 -12.42 0.26 25.64
N ASN A 112 -11.56 0.66 26.59
CA ASN A 112 -10.92 1.99 26.55
C ASN A 112 -9.97 2.13 25.36
N ASN A 113 -9.19 1.09 25.04
CA ASN A 113 -8.30 1.11 23.88
C ASN A 113 -9.08 1.18 22.56
N ILE A 114 -10.18 0.43 22.43
CA ILE A 114 -11.04 0.47 21.24
C ILE A 114 -11.68 1.85 21.07
N GLY A 115 -12.21 2.43 22.16
CA GLY A 115 -12.76 3.78 22.14
C GLY A 115 -11.73 4.85 21.77
N GLY A 116 -10.48 4.70 22.22
CA GLY A 116 -9.38 5.57 21.79
C GLY A 116 -8.93 5.34 20.34
N MET A 117 -9.15 4.16 19.78
CA MET A 117 -8.78 3.84 18.40
C MET A 117 -9.72 4.48 17.37
N GLU A 118 -11.02 4.54 17.67
CA GLU A 118 -12.02 5.21 16.81
C GLU A 118 -11.66 6.69 16.61
N THR A 119 -11.37 7.41 17.70
CA THR A 119 -10.98 8.82 17.61
C THR A 119 -9.67 9.05 16.86
N ASN A 120 -8.69 8.15 17.01
CA ASN A 120 -7.45 8.20 16.25
C ASN A 120 -7.67 7.94 14.75
N MET A 121 -8.59 7.03 14.39
CA MET A 121 -8.96 6.77 12.99
C MET A 121 -9.67 7.96 12.36
N ASP A 122 -10.56 8.63 13.11
CA ASP A 122 -11.22 9.86 12.64
C ASP A 122 -10.20 10.99 12.39
N GLN A 123 -9.26 11.19 13.31
CA GLN A 123 -8.18 12.16 13.13
C GLN A 123 -7.26 11.82 11.95
N LEU A 124 -7.01 10.53 11.70
CA LEU A 124 -6.22 10.09 10.56
C LEU A 124 -6.96 10.38 9.25
N LEU A 125 -8.27 10.09 9.19
CA LEU A 125 -9.10 10.38 8.02
C LEU A 125 -9.10 11.88 7.72
N GLU A 126 -9.28 12.72 8.74
CA GLU A 126 -9.22 14.17 8.61
C GLU A 126 -7.86 14.64 8.04
N LYS A 127 -6.76 14.10 8.55
CA LYS A 127 -5.40 14.40 8.04
C LYS A 127 -5.23 13.97 6.59
N ILE A 128 -5.72 12.79 6.21
CA ILE A 128 -5.68 12.31 4.83
C ILE A 128 -6.48 13.23 3.91
N MET A 129 -7.69 13.63 4.31
CA MET A 129 -8.51 14.57 3.54
C MET A 129 -7.84 15.94 3.41
N SER A 130 -7.19 16.42 4.47
CA SER A 130 -6.43 17.67 4.45
C SER A 130 -5.23 17.59 3.50
N VAL A 131 -4.47 16.50 3.53
CA VAL A 131 -3.36 16.26 2.61
C VAL A 131 -3.86 16.17 1.17
N GLN A 132 -4.95 15.45 0.92
CA GLN A 132 -5.56 15.32 -0.40
C GLN A 132 -5.98 16.69 -0.96
N SER A 133 -6.73 17.48 -0.17
CA SER A 133 -7.15 18.82 -0.56
C SER A 133 -5.96 19.74 -0.87
N ARG A 134 -4.91 19.71 -0.04
CA ARG A 134 -3.68 20.47 -0.30
C ARG A 134 -2.96 20.00 -1.57
N SER A 135 -2.92 18.68 -1.81
CA SER A 135 -2.33 18.08 -3.02
C SER A 135 -3.09 18.55 -4.27
N ASP A 136 -4.42 18.50 -4.24
CA ASP A 136 -5.27 18.97 -5.33
C ASP A 136 -5.08 20.47 -5.59
N GLY A 137 -4.95 21.28 -4.53
CA GLY A 137 -4.60 22.70 -4.63
C GLY A 137 -3.24 22.95 -5.28
N VAL A 138 -2.21 22.17 -4.94
CA VAL A 138 -0.91 22.25 -5.60
C VAL A 138 -0.99 21.81 -7.05
N ASN A 139 -1.68 20.70 -7.33
CA ASN A 139 -1.82 20.15 -8.67
C ASN A 139 -2.53 21.13 -9.61
N THR A 140 -3.66 21.72 -9.18
CA THR A 140 -4.37 22.75 -9.95
C THR A 140 -3.50 23.98 -10.22
N SER A 141 -2.72 24.45 -9.24
CA SER A 141 -1.76 25.54 -9.44
C SER A 141 -0.68 25.18 -10.46
N LEU A 142 -0.11 23.97 -10.39
CA LEU A 142 0.89 23.52 -11.36
C LEU A 142 0.30 23.39 -12.78
N LEU A 143 -0.92 22.90 -12.92
CA LEU A 143 -1.62 22.85 -14.22
C LEU A 143 -1.79 24.24 -14.83
N GLN A 144 -2.22 25.23 -14.03
CA GLN A 144 -2.32 26.62 -14.49
C GLN A 144 -0.96 27.19 -14.93
N LYS A 145 0.11 26.90 -14.17
CA LYS A 145 1.47 27.33 -14.55
C LYS A 145 1.94 26.67 -15.83
N ARG A 146 1.70 25.37 -16.03
CA ARG A 146 2.01 24.65 -17.28
C ARG A 146 1.28 25.26 -18.47
N GLU A 147 -0.01 25.56 -18.34
CA GLU A 147 -0.78 26.22 -19.40
C GLU A 147 -0.23 27.60 -19.76
N HIS A 148 0.20 28.38 -18.75
CA HIS A 148 0.83 29.68 -18.99
C HIS A 148 2.19 29.55 -19.68
N ILE A 149 3.00 28.57 -19.30
CA ILE A 149 4.28 28.26 -19.96
C ILE A 149 4.04 27.86 -21.41
N GLU A 150 3.04 27.02 -21.69
CA GLU A 150 2.63 26.64 -23.04
C GLU A 150 2.23 27.86 -23.89
N LYS A 151 1.44 28.78 -23.34
CA LYS A 151 1.09 30.05 -24.01
C LYS A 151 2.34 30.87 -24.35
N LEU A 152 3.29 31.00 -23.43
CA LEU A 152 4.56 31.70 -23.67
C LEU A 152 5.41 31.00 -24.74
N HIS A 153 5.47 29.67 -24.71
CA HIS A 153 6.16 28.88 -25.73
C HIS A 153 5.57 29.10 -27.12
N ARG A 154 4.23 29.09 -27.25
CA ARG A 154 3.53 29.40 -28.50
C ARG A 154 3.90 30.80 -29.00
N THR A 155 3.82 31.82 -28.15
CA THR A 155 4.18 33.20 -28.52
C THR A 155 5.64 33.32 -28.93
N ARG A 156 6.57 32.70 -28.18
CA ARG A 156 7.99 32.68 -28.52
C ARG A 156 8.25 31.99 -29.86
N ASN A 157 7.55 30.89 -30.15
CA ASN A 157 7.67 30.19 -31.42
C ASN A 157 7.19 31.07 -32.59
N LEU A 158 6.07 31.77 -32.42
CA LEU A 158 5.58 32.74 -33.41
C LEU A 158 6.58 33.87 -33.64
N LEU A 159 7.11 34.47 -32.56
CA LEU A 159 8.14 35.51 -32.66
C LEU A 159 9.39 35.00 -33.39
N ARG A 160 9.83 33.77 -33.12
CA ARG A 160 10.96 33.16 -33.82
C ARG A 160 10.67 32.98 -35.32
N LYS A 161 9.46 32.54 -35.69
CA LYS A 161 9.04 32.46 -37.10
C LYS A 161 9.09 33.83 -37.78
N VAL A 162 8.60 34.88 -37.12
CA VAL A 162 8.63 36.25 -37.65
C VAL A 162 10.08 36.77 -37.78
N GLN A 163 10.93 36.54 -36.78
CA GLN A 163 12.34 36.95 -36.84
C GLN A 163 13.10 36.25 -37.98
N VAL A 164 12.82 34.96 -38.21
CA VAL A 164 13.36 34.24 -39.37
C VAL A 164 12.85 34.86 -40.65
N LEU A 165 11.55 35.15 -40.78
CA LEU A 165 11.03 35.81 -41.99
C LEU A 165 11.70 37.17 -42.23
N ASP A 166 11.86 38.01 -41.20
CA ASP A 166 12.54 39.32 -41.31
C ASP A 166 14.01 39.19 -41.74
N LEU A 167 14.74 38.22 -41.18
CA LEU A 167 16.14 37.95 -41.55
C LEU A 167 16.30 37.54 -43.01
N TYR A 168 15.30 36.88 -43.60
CA TYR A 168 15.34 36.38 -44.98
C TYR A 168 14.73 37.37 -45.98
N ILE A 169 13.71 38.14 -45.59
CA ILE A 169 13.11 39.19 -46.44
C ILE A 169 14.13 40.30 -46.70
N LYS A 170 14.86 40.78 -45.69
CA LYS A 170 15.88 41.85 -45.85
C LYS A 170 16.92 41.59 -46.96
N PRO A 171 17.61 40.44 -47.01
CA PRO A 171 18.56 40.14 -48.09
C PRO A 171 17.87 39.90 -49.43
N LEU A 172 16.67 39.32 -49.44
CA LEU A 172 15.89 39.14 -50.67
C LEU A 172 15.51 40.48 -51.30
N THR A 173 15.00 41.43 -50.50
CA THR A 173 14.69 42.80 -50.95
C THR A 173 15.94 43.52 -51.45
N ARG A 174 17.10 43.28 -50.83
CA ARG A 174 18.38 43.83 -51.28
C ARG A 174 18.83 43.24 -52.63
N LEU A 175 18.66 41.93 -52.84
CA LEU A 175 18.98 41.26 -54.10
C LEU A 175 18.04 41.71 -55.24
N LEU A 176 16.75 41.83 -54.97
CA LEU A 176 15.78 42.40 -55.91
C LEU A 176 16.11 43.85 -56.26
N CYS A 177 16.45 44.67 -55.26
CA CYS A 177 16.83 46.07 -55.48
C CYS A 177 18.13 46.20 -56.30
N PHE A 178 19.12 45.33 -56.05
CA PHE A 178 20.35 45.28 -56.83
C PHE A 178 20.08 44.87 -58.29
N SER A 179 19.23 43.85 -58.51
CA SER A 179 18.77 43.44 -59.84
C SER A 179 18.09 44.59 -60.59
N CYS A 180 17.20 45.34 -59.93
CA CYS A 180 16.54 46.50 -60.53
C CYS A 180 17.51 47.66 -60.84
N TYR A 181 18.52 47.89 -60.00
CA TYR A 181 19.55 48.91 -60.23
C TYR A 181 20.48 48.53 -61.38
N GLU A 182 20.80 47.24 -61.52
CA GLU A 182 21.63 46.71 -62.58
C GLU A 182 20.89 46.75 -63.94
N GLU A 183 19.58 46.46 -63.96
CA GLU A 183 18.72 46.69 -65.13
C GLU A 183 18.61 48.17 -65.51
N ALA A 184 18.48 49.09 -64.56
CA ALA A 184 18.42 50.53 -64.82
C ALA A 184 19.75 51.12 -65.32
N SER A 185 20.88 50.64 -64.79
CA SER A 185 22.26 50.96 -65.23
C SER A 185 22.55 50.41 -66.63
N CYS A 186 22.07 49.20 -66.93
CA CYS A 186 22.20 48.59 -68.25
C CYS A 186 21.33 49.31 -69.29
N GLY A 187 20.12 49.75 -68.92
CA GLY A 187 19.25 50.58 -69.75
C GLY A 187 19.87 51.92 -70.16
N SER A 188 20.60 52.59 -69.25
CA SER A 188 21.28 53.86 -69.57
C SER A 188 22.53 53.68 -70.46
N ARG A 189 23.17 52.51 -70.46
CA ARG A 189 24.28 52.17 -71.37
C ARG A 189 23.82 51.59 -72.72
N GLN A 190 22.59 51.08 -72.79
CA GLN A 190 22.00 50.49 -74.00
C GLN A 190 21.78 51.51 -75.13
N ASN A 191 21.77 52.81 -74.82
CA ASN A 191 21.57 53.87 -75.83
C ASN A 191 22.83 54.20 -76.65
N LYS A 192 23.97 53.52 -76.41
CA LYS A 192 25.23 53.80 -77.15
C LYS A 192 25.75 52.67 -78.04
N TRP A 193 25.34 51.42 -77.86
CA TRP A 193 25.86 50.31 -78.68
C TRP A 193 24.74 49.35 -79.10
N ARG A 194 24.15 49.67 -80.25
CA ARG A 194 23.27 48.77 -81.02
C ARG A 194 24.12 48.08 -82.09
N MET A 195 24.67 46.90 -81.77
CA MET A 195 24.96 45.78 -82.69
C MET A 195 25.68 44.68 -81.89
N ASP A 196 24.95 43.60 -81.59
CA ASP A 196 25.38 42.19 -81.47
C ASP A 196 24.32 41.45 -80.66
N ILE A 197 23.30 40.97 -81.40
CA ILE A 197 22.05 40.43 -80.86
C ILE A 197 22.13 38.94 -80.48
N THR A 198 23.24 38.23 -80.73
CA THR A 198 23.29 36.76 -80.53
C THR A 198 23.91 36.28 -79.22
N LYS A 199 24.53 37.15 -78.41
CA LYS A 199 25.03 36.81 -77.05
C LYS A 199 24.08 37.22 -75.92
N LYS A 200 23.13 38.10 -76.22
CA LYS A 200 22.23 38.70 -75.24
C LYS A 200 21.19 37.72 -74.71
N ASP A 201 20.65 36.88 -75.59
CA ASP A 201 19.62 35.90 -75.22
C ASP A 201 20.19 34.78 -74.34
N THR A 202 21.43 34.34 -74.59
CA THR A 202 22.11 33.35 -73.76
C THR A 202 22.53 33.92 -72.40
N LEU A 203 23.04 35.15 -72.36
CA LEU A 203 23.42 35.79 -71.08
C LEU A 203 22.19 36.15 -70.23
N PHE A 204 21.08 36.58 -70.84
CA PHE A 204 19.82 36.85 -70.15
C PHE A 204 19.17 35.55 -69.66
N SER A 205 19.18 34.47 -70.45
CA SER A 205 18.70 33.16 -69.99
C SER A 205 19.58 32.60 -68.86
N ILE A 206 20.90 32.82 -68.90
CA ILE A 206 21.84 32.35 -67.85
C ILE A 206 21.73 33.19 -66.57
N THR A 207 21.58 34.52 -66.67
CA THR A 207 21.37 35.38 -65.48
C THR A 207 19.99 35.18 -64.87
N SER A 208 18.95 34.99 -65.69
CA SER A 208 17.61 34.62 -65.22
C SER A 208 17.57 33.20 -64.63
N SER A 209 18.23 32.21 -65.25
CA SER A 209 18.31 30.84 -64.73
C SER A 209 19.14 30.74 -63.44
N SER A 210 20.24 31.47 -63.34
CA SER A 210 21.10 31.46 -62.15
C SER A 210 20.40 32.16 -60.97
N SER A 211 19.79 33.33 -61.19
CA SER A 211 18.99 34.02 -60.16
C SER A 211 17.78 33.21 -59.70
N LEU A 212 17.07 32.52 -60.61
CA LEU A 212 15.99 31.60 -60.26
C LEU A 212 16.48 30.40 -59.43
N LEU A 213 17.64 29.82 -59.74
CA LEU A 213 18.23 28.72 -58.96
C LEU A 213 18.63 29.16 -57.54
N HIS A 214 19.16 30.38 -57.41
CA HIS A 214 19.46 30.98 -56.11
C HIS A 214 18.20 31.23 -55.29
N LEU A 215 17.12 31.67 -55.94
CA LEU A 215 15.83 31.91 -55.30
C LEU A 215 15.13 30.61 -54.88
N THR A 216 15.18 29.55 -55.69
CA THR A 216 14.60 28.24 -55.33
C THR A 216 15.38 27.59 -54.19
N THR A 217 16.71 27.63 -54.21
CA THR A 217 17.57 27.11 -53.13
C THR A 217 17.39 27.90 -51.83
N PHE A 218 17.10 29.19 -51.93
CA PHE A 218 16.78 30.04 -50.78
C PHE A 218 15.41 29.69 -50.19
N MET A 219 14.38 29.51 -51.04
CA MET A 219 13.04 29.12 -50.61
C MET A 219 13.00 27.71 -50.00
N THR A 220 13.78 26.75 -50.51
CA THR A 220 13.86 25.40 -49.91
C THR A 220 14.50 25.44 -48.53
N LYS A 221 15.59 26.21 -48.34
CA LYS A 221 16.22 26.41 -47.02
C LYS A 221 15.33 27.16 -46.04
N LEU A 222 14.54 28.11 -46.52
CA LEU A 222 13.54 28.83 -45.72
C LEU A 222 12.44 27.87 -45.24
N TRP A 223 11.97 26.99 -46.13
CA TRP A 223 10.96 25.98 -45.81
C TRP A 223 11.48 24.96 -44.79
N GLU A 224 12.70 24.46 -44.97
CA GLU A 224 13.39 23.53 -44.05
C GLU A 224 13.51 24.12 -42.63
N LYS A 225 13.94 25.38 -42.51
CA LYS A 225 14.12 26.04 -41.21
C LYS A 225 12.81 26.41 -40.49
N LEU A 226 11.74 26.73 -41.23
CA LEU A 226 10.45 27.17 -40.68
C LEU A 226 9.53 26.01 -40.28
N PHE A 227 9.60 24.87 -40.97
CA PHE A 227 8.66 23.76 -40.79
C PHE A 227 9.27 22.47 -40.20
N ILE A 228 10.59 22.23 -40.30
CA ILE A 228 11.21 20.95 -39.83
C ILE A 228 11.64 20.97 -38.36
N ASN A 229 11.45 22.08 -37.64
CA ASN A 229 11.62 22.11 -36.17
C ASN A 229 10.44 21.45 -35.41
N GLU A 230 9.96 20.31 -35.91
CA GLU A 230 9.09 19.38 -35.18
C GLU A 230 9.86 18.59 -34.10
N GLU A 231 11.18 18.72 -33.98
CA GLU A 231 11.93 18.08 -32.89
C GLU A 231 11.47 18.50 -31.49
N LEU A 232 10.83 19.66 -31.34
CA LEU A 232 10.21 20.05 -30.07
C LEU A 232 8.87 19.35 -29.82
N LEU A 233 8.19 18.90 -30.87
CA LEU A 233 6.95 18.12 -30.75
C LEU A 233 7.28 16.65 -30.41
N GLN A 234 8.39 16.13 -30.93
CA GLN A 234 8.92 14.81 -30.58
C GLN A 234 9.45 14.76 -29.12
N PHE A 235 10.06 15.85 -28.63
CA PHE A 235 10.45 15.97 -27.21
C PHE A 235 9.25 16.14 -26.25
N MET A 236 8.14 16.75 -26.72
CA MET A 236 6.92 16.89 -25.92
C MET A 236 6.13 15.58 -25.85
N LEU A 237 6.02 14.84 -26.97
CA LEU A 237 5.41 13.51 -27.00
C LEU A 237 6.19 12.47 -26.16
N LEU A 238 7.52 12.59 -26.07
CA LEU A 238 8.35 11.74 -25.19
C LEU A 238 8.13 12.02 -23.70
N LEU A 239 7.76 13.24 -23.32
CA LEU A 239 7.43 13.60 -21.93
C LEU A 239 6.05 13.11 -21.51
N ASP A 240 5.08 13.07 -22.43
CA ASP A 240 3.75 12.51 -22.18
C ASP A 240 3.73 10.96 -22.11
N THR A 241 4.83 10.29 -22.48
CA THR A 241 4.97 8.81 -22.40
C THR A 241 5.64 8.33 -21.09
N TYR A 242 6.15 9.24 -20.25
CA TYR A 242 6.89 8.91 -19.00
C TYR A 242 6.19 9.44 -17.73
N ILE A 243 4.87 9.62 -17.80
CA ILE A 243 3.93 9.81 -16.67
C ILE A 243 2.84 8.76 -16.82
#